data_AF-A0A7W9NEM8-F1
#
_entry.id   AF-A0A7W9NEM8-F1
#
_cell.length_a   1.000
_cell.length_b   1.000
_cell.length_c   1.000
_cell.angle_alpha   90.00
_cell.angle_beta   90.00
_cell.angle_gamma   90.00
#
_symmetry.space_group_name_H-M   'P 1'
#
loop_
_entity.id
_entity.type
_entity.pdbx_description
1 polymer ?
#
loop_
_entity_poly.entity_id
_entity_poly.type
_entity_poly.pdbx_seq_one_letter_code
_entity_poly.pdbx_strand_id
1 'polypeptide(L)'
;MTAVTSAGDKERKQARTLRCDPVGGDHPHGEAACRDITAAAGDFDRLPGDAAKGVCGAGSDLYDPVTVSATGVWDGVTVDYRKTFPNQCKLRLRTGSVFDL
;
A
#
# COMPACT_ATOMS: atom_id res chain seq x y z
N MET A 1 10.40 0.93 10.88
CA MET A 1 9.61 -0.32 10.74
C MET A 1 8.16 0.12 10.63
N THR A 2 7.45 -0.40 9.63
CA THR A 2 6.10 0.01 9.28
C THR A 2 5.23 -1.23 9.13
N ALA A 3 4.11 -1.28 9.82
CA ALA A 3 3.07 -2.27 9.64
C ALA A 3 2.11 -1.78 8.56
N VAL A 4 1.90 -2.59 7.53
CA VAL A 4 0.98 -2.31 6.44
C VAL A 4 -0.19 -3.27 6.54
N THR A 5 -1.41 -2.76 6.44
CA THR A 5 -2.65 -3.52 6.57
C THR A 5 -3.60 -3.23 5.42
N SER A 6 -4.29 -4.25 4.91
CA SER A 6 -5.37 -4.12 3.93
C SER A 6 -6.63 -4.85 4.40
N ALA A 7 -7.80 -4.29 4.12
CA ALA A 7 -9.10 -4.85 4.48
C ALA A 7 -10.19 -4.44 3.47
N GLY A 8 -10.92 -5.42 2.91
CA GLY A 8 -12.10 -5.18 2.07
C GLY A 8 -13.41 -5.24 2.85
N ASP A 9 -14.49 -4.72 2.25
CA ASP A 9 -15.85 -4.68 2.85
C ASP A 9 -16.42 -6.06 3.18
N LYS A 10 -15.94 -7.14 2.53
CA LYS A 10 -16.46 -8.50 2.72
C LYS A 10 -15.58 -9.49 3.48
N GLU A 11 -14.27 -9.31 3.66
CA GLU A 11 -13.49 -10.15 4.60
C GLU A 11 -12.00 -9.80 4.80
N ARG A 12 -11.47 -10.37 5.91
CA ARG A 12 -10.09 -10.50 6.44
C ARG A 12 -9.14 -9.31 6.30
N LYS A 13 -8.90 -8.68 7.45
CA LYS A 13 -7.73 -7.80 7.67
C LYS A 13 -6.45 -8.62 7.56
N GLN A 14 -5.62 -8.31 6.57
CA GLN A 14 -4.27 -8.82 6.48
C GLN A 14 -3.31 -7.74 6.92
N ALA A 15 -2.36 -8.08 7.79
CA ALA A 15 -1.28 -7.19 8.19
C ALA A 15 0.05 -7.88 7.92
N ARG A 16 1.02 -7.09 7.45
CA ARG A 16 2.43 -7.48 7.30
C ARG A 16 3.32 -6.37 7.84
N THR A 17 4.48 -6.76 8.32
CA THR A 17 5.56 -5.87 8.74
C THR A 17 6.53 -5.64 7.59
N LEU A 18 7.01 -4.40 7.49
CA LEU A 18 8.01 -3.99 6.52
C LEU A 18 9.08 -3.14 7.23
N ARG A 19 10.34 -3.46 6.96
CA ARG A 19 11.50 -2.64 7.31
C ARG A 19 12.27 -2.40 6.02
N CYS A 20 12.76 -1.17 5.82
CA CYS A 20 13.42 -0.78 4.57
C CYS A 20 14.92 -0.55 4.69
N ASP A 21 15.47 -0.58 5.90
CA ASP A 21 16.91 -0.47 6.12
C ASP A 21 17.40 -1.46 7.21
N PRO A 22 18.07 -2.56 6.80
CA PRO A 22 17.90 -3.24 5.51
C PRO A 22 16.47 -3.75 5.29
N VAL A 23 16.13 -4.09 4.05
CA VAL A 23 14.82 -4.65 3.69
C VAL A 23 14.53 -5.93 4.47
N GLY A 24 13.34 -6.03 5.08
CA GLY A 24 12.91 -7.23 5.80
C GLY A 24 11.49 -7.12 6.36
N GLY A 25 11.09 -8.13 7.14
CA GLY A 25 9.70 -8.34 7.55
C GLY A 25 9.06 -9.46 6.74
N ASP A 26 7.74 -9.58 6.83
CA ASP A 26 6.93 -10.61 6.20
C ASP A 26 6.09 -10.10 5.02
N HIS A 27 6.30 -8.84 4.61
CA HIS A 27 5.66 -8.27 3.42
C HIS A 27 6.11 -9.01 2.14
N PRO A 28 5.19 -9.57 1.33
CA PRO A 28 5.55 -10.42 0.18
C PRO A 28 6.33 -9.67 -0.91
N HIS A 29 6.12 -8.36 -1.02
CA HIS A 29 6.80 -7.48 -1.98
C HIS A 29 7.77 -6.50 -1.32
N GLY A 30 8.52 -6.93 -0.31
CA GLY A 30 9.33 -6.04 0.54
C GLY A 30 10.25 -5.06 -0.22
N GLU A 31 11.01 -5.54 -1.21
CA GLU A 31 11.90 -4.68 -2.01
C GLU A 31 11.14 -3.62 -2.82
N ALA A 32 10.09 -4.03 -3.53
CA ALA A 32 9.28 -3.14 -4.35
C ALA A 32 8.54 -2.09 -3.50
N ALA A 33 7.97 -2.52 -2.37
CA ALA A 33 7.28 -1.64 -1.43
C ALA A 33 8.26 -0.62 -0.81
N CYS A 34 9.45 -1.06 -0.38
CA CYS A 34 10.46 -0.15 0.14
C CYS A 34 10.96 0.86 -0.90
N ARG A 35 11.16 0.44 -2.15
CA ARG A 35 11.49 1.36 -3.26
C ARG A 35 10.44 2.44 -3.42
N ASP A 36 9.15 2.08 -3.43
CA ASP A 36 8.05 3.03 -3.63
C ASP A 36 7.87 3.97 -2.42
N ILE A 37 7.97 3.46 -1.19
CA ILE A 37 7.93 4.28 0.03
C ILE A 37 9.13 5.25 0.06
N THR A 38 10.32 4.79 -0.36
CA THR A 38 11.51 5.64 -0.45
C THR A 38 11.33 6.75 -1.49
N ALA A 39 10.81 6.42 -2.68
CA ALA A 39 10.53 7.41 -3.73
C ALA A 39 9.52 8.47 -3.28
N ALA A 40 8.60 8.10 -2.39
CA ALA A 40 7.63 8.99 -1.78
C ALA A 40 8.09 9.64 -0.46
N ALA A 41 9.34 9.39 -0.03
CA ALA A 41 9.89 9.86 1.25
C ALA A 41 8.99 9.54 2.47
N GLY A 42 8.35 8.36 2.47
CA GLY A 42 7.46 7.94 3.54
C GLY A 42 6.02 8.48 3.45
N ASP A 43 5.70 9.34 2.48
CA ASP A 43 4.37 9.87 2.26
C ASP A 43 3.52 8.92 1.41
N PHE A 44 2.60 8.20 2.06
CA PHE A 44 1.76 7.19 1.41
C PHE A 44 0.76 7.76 0.38
N ASP A 45 0.45 9.07 0.44
CA ASP A 45 -0.40 9.73 -0.56
C ASP A 45 0.36 10.06 -1.86
N ARG A 46 1.70 10.08 -1.79
CA ARG A 46 2.62 10.39 -2.89
C ARG A 46 3.32 9.16 -3.47
N LEU A 47 2.86 7.96 -3.12
CA LEU A 47 3.36 6.73 -3.72
C LEU A 47 3.25 6.81 -5.25
N PRO A 48 4.28 6.37 -5.98
CA PRO A 48 4.29 6.44 -7.45
C PRO A 48 3.19 5.57 -8.08
N GLY A 49 2.75 4.53 -7.38
CA GLY A 49 1.73 3.61 -7.84
C GLY A 49 2.15 2.81 -9.07
N ASP A 50 1.19 2.07 -9.65
CA ASP A 50 1.35 1.35 -10.92
C ASP A 50 0.79 2.15 -12.12
N ALA A 51 0.75 3.48 -12.02
CA ALA A 51 0.13 4.33 -13.04
C ALA A 51 0.75 4.16 -14.45
N ALA A 52 2.03 3.79 -14.54
CA ALA A 52 2.69 3.49 -15.81
C ALA A 52 2.40 2.07 -16.35
N LYS A 53 1.83 1.18 -15.53
CA LYS A 53 1.70 -0.26 -15.81
C LYS A 53 0.27 -0.76 -15.98
N GLY A 54 -0.75 0.06 -15.73
CA GLY A 54 -2.13 -0.41 -15.83
C GLY A 54 -3.17 0.67 -16.01
N VAL A 55 -4.21 0.32 -16.75
CA VAL A 55 -5.53 0.95 -16.65
C VAL A 55 -6.44 -0.02 -15.90
N CYS A 56 -7.32 0.49 -15.03
CA CYS A 56 -8.43 -0.33 -14.55
C CYS A 56 -9.34 -0.60 -15.76
N GLY A 57 -9.49 -1.87 -16.12
CA GLY A 57 -10.33 -2.26 -17.27
C GLY A 57 -11.80 -1.90 -17.02
N ALA A 58 -12.63 -1.94 -18.08
CA ALA A 58 -14.05 -1.55 -17.99
C ALA A 58 -14.87 -2.39 -16.98
N GLY A 59 -14.44 -3.62 -16.64
CA GLY A 59 -15.05 -4.43 -15.59
C GLY A 59 -14.66 -4.05 -14.15
N SER A 60 -13.72 -3.12 -13.99
CA SER A 60 -13.16 -2.65 -12.72
C SER A 60 -13.84 -1.38 -12.19
N ASP A 61 -14.96 -0.95 -12.80
CA ASP A 61 -15.79 0.15 -12.30
C ASP A 61 -16.73 -0.31 -11.17
N LEU A 62 -16.77 -1.61 -10.90
CA LEU A 62 -17.47 -2.16 -9.74
C LEU A 62 -16.94 -1.50 -8.46
N TYR A 63 -17.87 -0.95 -7.70
CA TYR A 63 -17.60 -0.37 -6.39
C TYR A 63 -17.58 -1.49 -5.35
N ASP A 64 -16.39 -1.78 -4.85
CA ASP A 64 -16.11 -2.78 -3.81
C ASP A 64 -14.97 -2.24 -2.96
N PRO A 65 -15.27 -1.32 -2.03
CA PRO A 65 -14.25 -0.47 -1.46
C PRO A 65 -13.32 -1.25 -0.53
N VAL A 66 -12.07 -0.82 -0.53
CA VAL A 66 -10.99 -1.42 0.26
C VAL A 66 -10.36 -0.33 1.11
N THR A 67 -10.32 -0.57 2.42
CA THR A 67 -9.66 0.32 3.37
C THR A 67 -8.29 -0.25 3.73
N VAL A 68 -7.27 0.58 3.61
CA VAL A 68 -5.91 0.23 3.96
C VAL A 68 -5.36 1.15 5.02
N SER A 69 -4.38 0.68 5.77
CA SER A 69 -3.65 1.51 6.73
C SER A 69 -2.18 1.14 6.81
N ALA A 70 -1.33 2.13 7.04
CA ALA A 70 0.08 1.93 7.35
C ALA A 70 0.42 2.70 8.62
N THR A 71 1.07 2.03 9.58
CA THR A 71 1.51 2.64 10.84
C THR A 71 2.97 2.31 11.09
N GLY A 72 3.72 3.26 11.63
CA GLY A 72 5.12 3.01 11.96
C GLY A 72 5.96 4.27 11.99
N VAL A 73 7.23 4.13 11.61
CA VAL A 73 8.19 5.23 11.57
C VAL A 73 9.00 5.15 10.28
N TRP A 74 9.07 6.29 9.59
CA TRP A 74 9.92 6.53 8.43
C TRP A 74 10.84 7.71 8.72
N ASP A 75 12.16 7.48 8.71
CA ASP A 75 13.18 8.52 8.96
C ASP A 75 12.91 9.41 10.19
N GLY A 76 12.51 8.77 11.30
CA GLY A 76 12.16 9.46 12.56
C GLY A 76 10.77 10.11 12.59
N VAL A 77 10.05 10.15 11.46
CA VAL A 77 8.69 10.67 11.37
C VAL A 77 7.67 9.55 11.57
N THR A 78 6.70 9.79 12.45
CA THR A 78 5.58 8.86 12.66
C THR A 78 4.71 8.79 11.40
N VAL A 79 4.50 7.57 10.93
CA VAL A 79 3.53 7.25 9.87
C VAL A 79 2.25 6.80 10.55
N ASP A 80 1.15 7.50 10.27
CA ASP A 80 -0.22 7.06 10.56
C ASP A 80 -1.09 7.38 9.34
N TYR A 81 -1.23 6.39 8.47
CA TYR A 81 -1.95 6.51 7.21
C TYR A 81 -3.15 5.58 7.22
N ARG A 82 -4.30 6.09 6.78
CA ARG A 82 -5.50 5.30 6.51
C ARG A 82 -6.24 5.89 5.32
N LYS A 83 -6.65 5.04 4.37
CA LYS A 83 -7.41 5.48 3.20
C LYS A 83 -8.31 4.38 2.67
N THR A 84 -9.47 4.78 2.17
CA THR A 84 -10.40 3.90 1.46
C THR A 84 -10.32 4.18 -0.03
N PHE A 85 -10.18 3.13 -0.82
CA PHE A 85 -10.17 3.18 -2.28
C PHE A 85 -11.46 2.55 -2.82
N PRO A 86 -11.99 3.03 -3.96
CA PRO A 86 -13.24 2.51 -4.53
C PRO A 86 -13.21 1.02 -4.86
N ASN A 87 -12.02 0.49 -5.17
CA ASN A 87 -11.75 -0.92 -5.38
C ASN A 87 -10.25 -1.22 -5.35
N GLN A 88 -9.90 -2.51 -5.36
CA GLN A 88 -8.52 -3.00 -5.35
C GLN A 88 -7.69 -2.53 -6.55
N CYS A 89 -8.31 -2.32 -7.72
CA CYS A 89 -7.59 -1.80 -8.88
C CYS A 89 -7.15 -0.34 -8.66
N LYS A 90 -8.06 0.52 -8.19
CA LYS A 90 -7.74 1.91 -7.86
C LYS A 90 -6.74 2.04 -6.71
N LEU A 91 -6.75 1.11 -5.75
CA LEU A 91 -5.69 0.96 -4.75
C LEU A 91 -4.33 0.73 -5.42
N ARG A 92 -4.17 -0.36 -6.19
CA ARG A 92 -2.89 -0.71 -6.84
C ARG A 92 -2.38 0.39 -7.76
N LEU A 93 -3.25 1.02 -8.56
CA LEU A 93 -2.84 2.15 -9.40
C LEU A 93 -2.23 3.31 -8.61
N ARG A 94 -2.69 3.52 -7.37
CA ARG A 94 -2.24 4.63 -6.51
C ARG A 94 -1.09 4.26 -5.60
N THR A 95 -0.99 3.01 -5.18
CA THR A 95 -0.05 2.59 -4.11
C THR A 95 0.93 1.51 -4.55
N GLY A 96 0.78 0.97 -5.76
CA GLY A 96 1.57 -0.14 -6.26
C GLY A 96 1.44 -1.36 -5.34
N SER A 97 2.56 -2.04 -5.11
CA SER A 97 2.61 -3.25 -4.29
C SER A 97 2.61 -3.00 -2.77
N VAL A 98 2.56 -1.74 -2.31
CA VAL A 98 2.67 -1.41 -0.87
C VAL A 98 1.55 -2.03 -0.02
N PHE A 99 0.34 -2.20 -0.57
CA PHE A 99 -0.81 -2.79 0.13
C PHE A 99 -1.26 -4.13 -0.47
N ASP A 100 -0.37 -4.78 -1.22
CA ASP A 100 -0.62 -6.07 -1.88
C ASP A 100 -0.20 -7.21 -0.95
N LEU A 101 -1.13 -7.70 -0.11
CA LEU A 101 -0.88 -8.58 1.05
C LEU A 101 -1.57 -9.95 0.97
#